data_AF-A0A838KXQ2-F1
#
_entry.id   AF-A0A838KXQ2-F1
#
_cell.length_a   1.000
_cell.length_b   1.000
_cell.length_c   1.000
_cell.angle_alpha   90.00
_cell.angle_beta   90.00
_cell.angle_gamma   90.00
#
_symmetry.space_group_name_H-M   'P 1'
#
loop_
_entity.id
_entity.type
_entity.pdbx_description
1 polymer ?
#
loop_
_entity_poly.entity_id
_entity_poly.type
_entity_poly.pdbx_seq_one_letter_code
_entity_poly.pdbx_strand_id
1 'polypeptide(L)'
;MGDISRLAEVSDAVLIPAPGTVPGSRESLVAGLADAAREAGVLVVAAVGTSQEGSDEETVRELALAAKRCGADVLHLGDAGVSGMPEPSNVLAASLAVRGRRHTYRRMAMR
;
A
#
# COMPACT_ATOMS: atom_id res chain seq x y z
N MET A 1 -9.56 -1.92 16.65
CA MET A 1 -10.79 -1.60 15.88
C MET A 1 -11.36 -0.25 16.29
N GLY A 2 -11.57 0.03 17.58
CA GLY A 2 -12.09 1.33 18.04
C GLY A 2 -11.32 2.56 17.52
N ASP A 3 -9.99 2.46 17.38
CA ASP A 3 -9.19 3.58 16.87
C ASP A 3 -9.39 3.86 15.36
N ILE A 4 -9.66 2.84 14.54
CA ILE A 4 -9.90 3.02 13.10
C ILE A 4 -11.22 3.74 12.88
N SER A 5 -12.28 3.34 13.58
CA SER A 5 -13.60 4.00 13.46
C SER A 5 -13.51 5.48 13.82
N ARG A 6 -12.78 5.81 14.90
CA ARG A 6 -12.59 7.21 15.31
C ARG A 6 -11.79 8.03 14.29
N LEU A 7 -10.77 7.44 13.67
CA LEU A 7 -10.02 8.10 12.60
C LEU A 7 -10.90 8.32 11.36
N ALA A 8 -11.74 7.34 11.02
CA ALA A 8 -12.63 7.37 9.87
C ALA A 8 -13.71 8.45 9.96
N GLU A 9 -14.20 8.79 11.17
CA GLU A 9 -15.22 9.84 11.38
C GLU A 9 -14.81 11.21 10.82
N VAL A 10 -13.50 11.48 10.70
CA VAL A 10 -12.95 12.79 10.30
C VAL A 10 -12.01 12.71 9.09
N SER A 11 -11.96 11.58 8.39
CA SER A 11 -11.00 11.33 7.31
C SER A 11 -11.65 10.67 6.10
N ASP A 12 -11.21 11.02 4.89
CA ASP A 12 -11.63 10.29 3.67
C ASP A 12 -10.86 8.97 3.46
N ALA A 13 -9.71 8.85 4.12
CA ALA A 13 -8.83 7.70 4.05
C ALA A 13 -8.09 7.50 5.37
N VAL A 14 -7.74 6.25 5.68
CA VAL A 14 -6.89 5.89 6.82
C VAL A 14 -5.63 5.20 6.34
N LEU A 15 -4.51 5.65 6.89
CA LEU A 15 -3.19 5.08 6.62
C LEU A 15 -2.86 4.02 7.66
N ILE A 16 -2.57 2.82 7.19
CA ILE A 16 -2.16 1.66 7.99
C ILE A 16 -0.84 1.12 7.43
N PRO A 17 -0.01 0.44 8.24
CA PRO A 17 1.20 -0.19 7.72
C PRO A 17 0.82 -1.31 6.74
N ALA A 18 1.57 -1.41 5.62
CA ALA A 18 1.47 -2.58 4.76
C ALA A 18 1.93 -3.84 5.53
N PRO A 19 1.40 -5.04 5.22
CA PRO A 19 1.80 -6.26 5.92
C PRO A 19 3.31 -6.51 5.81
N GLY A 20 3.92 -6.98 6.90
CA GLY A 20 5.36 -7.25 6.99
C GLY A 20 6.28 -6.02 7.04
N THR A 21 5.74 -4.80 7.07
CA THR A 21 6.58 -3.59 7.03
C THR A 21 6.98 -3.02 8.39
N VAL A 22 6.19 -3.27 9.43
CA VAL A 22 6.50 -2.87 10.80
C VAL A 22 6.38 -4.07 11.75
N PRO A 23 7.08 -4.08 12.90
CA PRO A 23 6.95 -5.18 13.85
C PRO A 23 5.49 -5.46 14.22
N GLY A 24 5.03 -6.68 13.97
CA GLY A 24 3.67 -7.12 14.31
C GLY A 24 2.60 -6.86 13.26
N SER A 25 2.90 -6.24 12.11
CA SER A 25 1.96 -6.04 10.99
C SER A 25 1.71 -7.34 10.20
N ARG A 26 1.05 -8.30 10.86
CA ARG A 26 0.63 -9.57 10.26
C ARG A 26 -0.51 -9.32 9.27
N GLU A 27 -0.58 -10.08 8.18
CA GLU A 27 -1.64 -9.94 7.17
C GLU A 27 -3.06 -9.98 7.78
N SER A 28 -3.30 -10.88 8.75
CA SER A 28 -4.61 -10.97 9.44
C SER A 28 -4.98 -9.72 10.24
N LEU A 29 -3.99 -9.10 10.88
CA LEU A 29 -4.20 -7.85 11.62
C LEU A 29 -4.49 -6.70 10.64
N VAL A 30 -3.69 -6.57 9.59
CA VAL A 30 -3.86 -5.52 8.58
C VAL A 30 -5.20 -5.67 7.85
N ALA A 31 -5.60 -6.89 7.50
CA ALA A 31 -6.91 -7.17 6.90
C ALA A 31 -8.05 -6.72 7.82
N GLY A 32 -7.99 -7.05 9.12
CA GLY A 32 -9.02 -6.61 10.07
C GLY A 32 -9.08 -5.09 10.26
N LEU A 33 -7.96 -4.37 10.11
CA LEU A 33 -7.95 -2.90 10.11
C LEU A 33 -8.56 -2.33 8.82
N ALA A 34 -8.26 -2.95 7.67
CA ALA A 34 -8.80 -2.56 6.38
C ALA A 34 -10.31 -2.80 6.29
N ASP A 35 -10.80 -3.93 6.81
CA ASP A 35 -12.22 -4.24 6.89
C ASP A 35 -12.96 -3.19 7.73
N ALA A 36 -12.44 -2.87 8.92
CA ALA A 36 -13.04 -1.85 9.80
C ALA A 36 -13.08 -0.45 9.15
N ALA A 37 -12.04 -0.08 8.40
CA ALA A 37 -11.98 1.18 7.66
C ALA A 37 -13.01 1.22 6.51
N ARG A 38 -13.11 0.12 5.75
CA ARG A 38 -14.05 0.00 4.64
C ARG A 38 -15.50 -0.01 5.12
N GLU A 39 -15.79 -0.69 6.23
CA GLU A 39 -17.10 -0.67 6.90
C GLU A 39 -17.49 0.76 7.34
N ALA A 40 -16.51 1.57 7.74
CA ALA A 40 -16.71 2.98 8.05
C ALA A 40 -16.80 3.90 6.81
N GLY A 41 -16.67 3.35 5.60
CA GLY A 41 -16.85 4.08 4.34
C GLY A 41 -15.64 4.89 3.88
N VAL A 42 -14.45 4.66 4.45
CA VAL A 42 -13.22 5.39 4.12
C VAL A 42 -12.24 4.53 3.34
N LEU A 43 -11.33 5.15 2.58
CA LEU A 43 -10.30 4.45 1.82
C LEU A 43 -9.20 3.90 2.72
N VAL A 44 -8.61 2.77 2.33
CA VAL A 44 -7.48 2.16 3.03
C VAL A 44 -6.18 2.44 2.27
N VAL A 45 -5.24 3.12 2.93
CA VAL A 45 -3.89 3.36 2.42
C VAL A 45 -2.91 2.46 3.15
N ALA A 46 -2.31 1.49 2.45
CA ALA A 46 -1.26 0.64 3.01
C ALA A 46 0.12 1.23 2.71
N ALA A 47 0.83 1.64 3.76
CA ALA A 47 2.12 2.32 3.66
C ALA A 47 3.31 1.37 3.85
N VAL A 48 4.22 1.40 2.88
CA VAL A 48 5.61 0.94 2.98
C VAL A 48 6.47 2.18 3.21
N GLY A 49 6.50 2.65 4.46
CA GLY A 49 7.24 3.87 4.86
C GLY A 49 8.46 3.54 5.72
N THR A 50 9.19 2.47 5.40
CA THR A 50 10.36 2.02 6.16
C THR A 50 11.63 2.26 5.36
N SER A 51 12.54 1.30 5.24
CA SER A 51 13.57 1.32 4.18
C SER A 51 13.28 0.27 3.12
N GLN A 52 12.15 -0.44 3.25
CA GLN A 52 11.78 -1.54 2.37
C GLN A 52 11.22 -1.07 1.03
N GLU A 53 10.81 0.19 0.91
CA GLU A 53 10.48 0.81 -0.38
C GLU A 53 11.71 0.90 -1.32
N GLY A 54 12.91 0.86 -0.75
CA GLY A 54 14.19 0.79 -1.46
C GLY A 54 14.77 -0.62 -1.56
N SER A 55 14.01 -1.66 -1.20
CA SER A 55 14.41 -3.06 -1.45
C SER A 55 14.29 -3.41 -2.94
N ASP A 56 14.72 -4.60 -3.31
CA ASP A 56 14.61 -5.11 -4.67
C ASP A 56 13.15 -5.21 -5.16
N GLU A 57 12.98 -5.29 -6.48
CA GLU A 57 11.66 -5.36 -7.13
C GLU A 57 10.80 -6.54 -6.64
N GLU A 58 11.40 -7.68 -6.30
CA GLU A 58 10.67 -8.86 -5.83
C GLU A 58 10.10 -8.62 -4.44
N THR A 59 10.89 -8.04 -3.54
CA THR A 59 10.43 -7.64 -2.21
C THR A 59 9.27 -6.63 -2.31
N VAL A 60 9.39 -5.59 -3.13
CA VAL A 60 8.31 -4.60 -3.32
C VAL A 60 7.08 -5.22 -3.96
N ARG A 61 7.26 -6.15 -4.91
CA ARG A 61 6.16 -6.91 -5.53
C ARG A 61 5.37 -7.69 -4.48
N GLU A 62 6.05 -8.39 -3.56
CA GLU A 62 5.38 -9.15 -2.50
C GLU A 62 4.65 -8.24 -1.51
N LEU A 63 5.26 -7.13 -1.09
CA LEU A 63 4.61 -6.14 -0.23
C LEU A 63 3.34 -5.55 -0.88
N ALA A 64 3.43 -5.21 -2.17
CA ALA A 64 2.30 -4.68 -2.93
C ALA A 64 1.14 -5.69 -3.04
N LEU A 65 1.45 -6.97 -3.30
CA LEU A 65 0.46 -8.04 -3.37
C LEU A 65 -0.14 -8.33 -1.98
N ALA A 66 0.67 -8.34 -0.93
CA ALA A 66 0.20 -8.52 0.45
C ALA A 66 -0.78 -7.40 0.86
N ALA A 67 -0.42 -6.14 0.61
CA ALA A 67 -1.31 -5.00 0.85
C ALA A 67 -2.63 -5.14 0.10
N LYS A 68 -2.59 -5.54 -1.19
CA LYS A 68 -3.79 -5.80 -1.99
C LYS A 68 -4.65 -6.93 -1.41
N ARG A 69 -4.03 -8.05 -1.00
CA ARG A 69 -4.74 -9.19 -0.37
C ARG A 69 -5.47 -8.76 0.89
N CYS A 70 -4.86 -7.89 1.69
CA CYS A 70 -5.46 -7.33 2.91
C CYS A 70 -6.52 -6.25 2.65
N GLY A 71 -6.84 -5.92 1.39
CA GLY A 71 -7.94 -5.01 1.07
C GLY A 71 -7.56 -3.52 0.98
N ALA A 72 -6.27 -3.19 0.82
CA ALA A 72 -5.84 -1.82 0.59
C ALA A 72 -6.34 -1.26 -0.75
N ASP A 73 -6.86 -0.03 -0.75
CA ASP A 73 -7.25 0.69 -1.97
C ASP A 73 -6.05 1.42 -2.60
N VAL A 74 -5.14 1.90 -1.75
CA VAL A 74 -3.93 2.62 -2.15
C VAL A 74 -2.71 1.94 -1.55
N LEU A 75 -1.70 1.68 -2.39
CA LEU A 75 -0.35 1.35 -1.94
C LEU A 75 0.48 2.63 -1.90
N HIS A 76 1.02 2.96 -0.74
CA HIS A 76 1.95 4.06 -0.55
C HIS A 76 3.37 3.51 -0.41
N LEU A 77 4.28 3.94 -1.29
CA LEU A 77 5.72 3.67 -1.19
C LEU A 77 6.41 4.95 -0.71
N GLY A 78 7.25 4.84 0.32
CA GLY A 78 8.02 5.94 0.88
C GLY A 78 8.95 6.63 -0.12
N ASP A 79 9.46 7.79 0.28
CA ASP A 79 10.26 8.70 -0.55
C ASP A 79 11.77 8.61 -0.28
N ALA A 80 12.23 7.66 0.54
CA ALA A 80 13.64 7.52 0.92
C ALA A 80 14.56 6.99 -0.22
N GLY A 81 14.00 6.73 -1.41
CA GLY A 81 14.75 6.26 -2.57
C GLY A 81 15.52 7.38 -3.30
N VAL A 82 15.25 7.54 -4.58
CA VAL A 82 16.01 8.44 -5.46
C VAL A 82 15.52 9.87 -5.32
N SER A 83 16.23 10.72 -4.57
CA SER A 83 15.93 12.17 -4.52
C SER A 83 14.49 12.50 -4.06
N GLY A 84 13.99 11.82 -3.02
CA GLY A 84 12.64 12.09 -2.49
C GLY A 84 11.52 11.37 -3.24
N MET A 85 11.83 10.22 -3.86
CA MET A 85 10.82 9.35 -4.48
C MET A 85 11.23 7.87 -4.34
N PRO A 86 10.27 6.93 -4.35
CA PRO A 86 10.59 5.50 -4.44
C PRO A 86 11.34 5.19 -5.74
N GLU A 87 12.16 4.15 -5.74
CA GLU A 87 12.88 3.74 -6.96
C GLU A 87 11.89 3.50 -8.13
N PRO A 88 12.10 4.09 -9.32
CA PRO A 88 11.14 3.96 -10.41
C PRO A 88 10.84 2.51 -10.85
N SER A 89 11.85 1.63 -10.75
CA SER A 89 11.74 0.18 -10.93
C SER A 89 10.73 -0.44 -9.96
N ASN A 90 10.78 -0.06 -8.69
CA ASN A 90 9.85 -0.52 -7.65
C ASN A 90 8.42 -0.03 -7.87
N VAL A 91 8.24 1.22 -8.33
CA VAL A 91 6.92 1.72 -8.73
C VAL A 91 6.36 0.91 -9.90
N LEU A 92 7.18 0.59 -10.90
CA LEU A 92 6.80 -0.24 -12.03
C LEU A 92 6.46 -1.68 -11.59
N ALA A 93 7.29 -2.30 -10.74
CA ALA A 93 7.09 -3.65 -10.23
C ALA A 93 5.77 -3.77 -9.46
N ALA A 94 5.52 -2.85 -8.52
CA ALA A 94 4.27 -2.77 -7.76
C ALA A 94 3.05 -2.58 -8.70
N SER A 95 3.15 -1.68 -9.68
CA SER A 95 2.09 -1.45 -10.66
C SER A 95 1.83 -2.73 -11.48
N LEU A 96 2.86 -3.38 -12.03
CA LEU A 96 2.68 -4.62 -12.78
C LEU A 96 2.00 -5.71 -11.94
N ALA A 97 2.38 -5.84 -10.68
CA ALA A 97 1.84 -6.84 -9.75
C ALA A 97 0.36 -6.59 -9.42
N VAL A 98 0.02 -5.36 -9.03
CA VAL A 98 -1.32 -5.02 -8.50
C VAL A 98 -2.37 -4.93 -9.60
N ARG A 99 -2.00 -4.40 -10.78
CA ARG A 99 -2.96 -3.99 -11.83
C ARG A 99 -2.68 -4.59 -13.20
N GLY A 100 -1.59 -5.33 -13.36
CA GLY A 100 -1.25 -6.05 -14.58
C GLY A 100 -0.67 -5.17 -15.70
N ARG A 101 0.01 -5.83 -16.66
CA ARG A 101 0.72 -5.18 -17.78
C ARG A 101 -0.15 -4.21 -18.58
N ARG A 102 -1.32 -4.66 -19.01
CA ARG A 102 -2.24 -3.86 -19.85
C ARG A 102 -2.60 -2.53 -19.18
N HIS A 103 -2.99 -2.55 -17.90
CA HIS A 103 -3.37 -1.32 -17.21
C HIS A 103 -2.15 -0.45 -16.96
N THR A 104 -1.04 -1.01 -16.47
CA THR A 104 0.21 -0.30 -16.20
C THR A 104 0.73 0.44 -17.44
N TYR A 105 0.96 -0.25 -18.55
CA TYR A 105 1.47 0.38 -19.77
C TYR A 105 0.51 1.42 -20.35
N ARG A 106 -0.80 1.17 -20.26
CA ARG A 106 -1.79 2.18 -20.67
C ARG A 106 -1.63 3.47 -19.86
N ARG A 107 -1.46 3.42 -18.54
CA ARG A 107 -1.27 4.65 -17.74
C ARG A 107 0.08 5.32 -17.98
N MET A 108 1.13 4.56 -18.26
CA MET A 108 2.44 5.14 -18.62
C MET A 108 2.40 5.86 -19.97
N ALA A 109 1.58 5.37 -20.92
CA ALA A 109 1.44 5.96 -22.24
C ALA A 109 0.41 7.10 -22.32
N MET A 110 -0.51 7.20 -21.36
CA MET A 110 -1.48 8.29 -21.30
C MET A 110 -0.82 9.53 -20.66
N ARG A 111 -0.94 10.67 -21.35
CA ARG A 111 -0.55 12.00 -20.85
C ARG A 111 -1.70 12.63 -20.08
#